data_AF-Q097V1-F1
#
_entry.id   AF-Q097V1-F1
#
_cell.length_a   1.000
_cell.length_b   1.000
_cell.length_c   1.000
_cell.angle_alpha   90.00
_cell.angle_beta   90.00
_cell.angle_gamma   90.00
#
_symmetry.space_group_name_H-M   'P 1'
#
loop_
_entity.id
_entity.type
_entity.pdbx_description
1 polymer ?
#
loop_
_entity_poly.entity_id
_entity_poly.type
_entity_poly.pdbx_seq_one_letter_code
_entity_poly.pdbx_strand_id
1 'polypeptide(L)'
;MLAYFEAPVPGLRGALQALVASLPEDLALDRHRLVADKCWEHLKPQEDPGLALVLLWVEERLFRLALRRGLEDVFERRNRARERVGILPVAEALSWLAEECADLWPRFETERRPGADELAAWRKEVTRRVVKKPVLRKAAMEFFLWCAPDAAASEAELVTLSLVKTTTDRRLLRRLGEHPSTRVRFRVRAIHAWLEAGAEQGTEPQTPATLTGALRHLRASGAMTLGGGRTWLRDRDLEELLLGAFSRVERDFSARYPQHCREDEAQLVTRLLEDLRHEFESIRSDLGLLLSQGQPVPLELDLRFRQGLASGGPRPSGVELMFVLSVEVDAFLKTRRAVLVRARKLEPWGEGQWAPNLRLGREQVDGLLGLSESAYCLFLVPPSLRAECWMVPARLVRGLMEAQGSLSSVSREGAQRVARSLAQWMTYDLLGLWSGDDRPAVLERAGENAEGGPDFVVEISVRKGGK
;
A
#
# COMPACT_ATOMS: atom_id res chain seq x y z
N MET A 1 -4.88 -13.04 -39.54
CA MET A 1 -4.53 -11.62 -39.73
C MET A 1 -3.47 -11.25 -38.69
N LEU A 2 -2.27 -10.90 -39.14
CA LEU A 2 -1.11 -10.50 -38.35
C LEU A 2 -1.30 -9.06 -37.85
N ALA A 3 -1.88 -8.88 -36.67
CA ALA A 3 -2.10 -7.55 -36.10
C ALA A 3 -1.82 -7.56 -34.60
N TYR A 4 -0.55 -7.77 -34.22
CA TYR A 4 0.09 -7.33 -32.96
C TYR A 4 1.56 -7.75 -33.04
N PHE A 5 2.33 -7.10 -33.92
CA PHE A 5 3.77 -7.31 -34.03
C PHE A 5 4.47 -5.95 -34.01
N GLU A 6 4.98 -5.55 -32.84
CA GLU A 6 6.21 -4.76 -32.82
C GLU A 6 7.29 -5.59 -33.56
N ALA A 7 8.07 -4.95 -34.44
CA ALA A 7 8.87 -5.58 -35.48
C ALA A 7 9.56 -6.91 -35.07
N PRO A 8 9.51 -7.98 -35.90
CA PRO A 8 10.13 -9.24 -35.55
C PRO A 8 11.65 -9.09 -35.58
N VAL A 9 12.29 -9.34 -34.45
CA VAL A 9 13.73 -9.64 -34.45
C VAL A 9 13.90 -10.98 -35.16
N PRO A 10 14.60 -11.09 -36.30
CA PRO A 10 14.89 -12.40 -36.88
C PRO A 10 15.67 -13.27 -35.89
N GLY A 11 15.31 -14.56 -35.76
CA GLY A 11 16.00 -15.54 -34.91
C GLY A 11 15.31 -15.87 -33.58
N LEU A 12 16.01 -16.63 -32.74
CA LEU A 12 15.52 -17.23 -31.49
C LEU A 12 14.82 -16.22 -30.55
N ARG A 13 15.37 -15.01 -30.42
CA ARG A 13 14.81 -13.94 -29.57
C ARG A 13 13.44 -13.44 -30.04
N GLY A 14 13.20 -13.37 -31.36
CA GLY A 14 11.89 -12.98 -31.90
C GLY A 14 10.84 -14.06 -31.67
N ALA A 15 11.21 -15.33 -31.85
CA ALA A 15 10.34 -16.46 -31.55
C ALA A 15 9.94 -16.48 -30.07
N LEU A 16 10.90 -16.25 -29.16
CA LEU A 16 10.65 -16.15 -27.72
C LEU A 16 9.81 -14.92 -27.35
N GLN A 17 10.05 -13.76 -27.98
CA GLN A 17 9.21 -12.57 -27.76
C GLN A 17 7.74 -12.85 -28.10
N ALA A 18 7.46 -13.49 -29.24
CA ALA A 18 6.10 -13.84 -29.64
C ALA A 18 5.47 -14.87 -28.69
N LEU A 19 6.27 -15.82 -28.20
CA LEU A 19 5.84 -16.82 -27.23
C LEU A 19 5.47 -16.17 -25.89
N VAL A 20 6.37 -15.34 -25.32
CA VAL A 20 6.15 -14.60 -24.07
C VAL A 20 4.88 -13.74 -24.14
N ALA A 21 4.67 -13.04 -25.26
CA ALA A 21 3.51 -12.15 -25.44
C ALA A 21 2.17 -12.91 -25.54
N SER A 22 2.16 -14.16 -26.02
CA SER A 22 0.93 -14.94 -26.26
C SER A 22 0.60 -15.96 -25.16
N LEU A 23 1.45 -16.11 -24.14
CA LEU A 23 1.21 -16.96 -22.97
C LEU A 23 0.00 -16.60 -22.07
N PRO A 24 -0.62 -15.41 -22.15
CA PRO A 24 -1.90 -15.15 -21.47
C PRO A 24 -3.11 -15.79 -22.19
N GLU A 25 -2.99 -16.18 -23.46
CA GLU A 25 -4.11 -16.71 -24.24
C GLU A 25 -4.25 -18.23 -24.05
N ASP A 26 -5.24 -18.64 -23.27
CA ASP A 26 -5.55 -20.04 -22.92
C ASP A 26 -5.99 -20.92 -24.13
N LEU A 27 -5.75 -20.55 -25.40
CA LEU A 27 -6.32 -21.26 -26.56
C LEU A 27 -5.31 -21.98 -27.46
N ALA A 28 -4.00 -21.83 -27.25
CA ALA A 28 -2.98 -22.27 -28.21
C ALA A 28 -1.84 -23.17 -27.67
N LEU A 29 -2.11 -24.01 -26.67
CA LEU A 29 -1.10 -24.83 -25.97
C LEU A 29 -0.18 -25.64 -26.91
N ASP A 30 -0.73 -26.36 -27.90
CA ASP A 30 0.07 -27.20 -28.80
C ASP A 30 1.00 -26.38 -29.69
N ARG A 31 0.52 -25.22 -30.14
CA ARG A 31 1.32 -24.27 -30.92
C ARG A 31 2.46 -23.69 -30.07
N HIS A 32 2.18 -23.34 -28.82
CA HIS A 32 3.20 -22.84 -27.89
C HIS A 32 4.26 -23.91 -27.58
N ARG A 33 3.85 -25.16 -27.36
CA ARG A 33 4.76 -26.31 -27.19
C ARG A 33 5.67 -26.50 -28.40
N LEU A 34 5.12 -26.50 -29.62
CA LEU A 34 5.90 -26.63 -30.85
C LEU A 34 6.94 -25.52 -31.01
N VAL A 35 6.56 -24.27 -30.70
CA VAL A 35 7.49 -23.13 -30.78
C VAL A 35 8.57 -23.25 -29.70
N ALA A 36 8.24 -23.66 -28.48
CA ALA A 36 9.20 -23.89 -27.41
C ALA A 36 10.21 -24.99 -27.79
N ASP A 37 9.76 -26.08 -28.41
CA ASP A 37 10.64 -27.17 -28.86
C ASP A 37 11.65 -26.69 -29.91
N LYS A 38 11.18 -25.94 -30.92
CA LYS A 38 12.07 -25.30 -31.91
C LYS A 38 13.05 -24.32 -31.28
N CYS A 39 12.62 -23.55 -30.28
CA CYS A 39 13.50 -22.64 -29.57
C CYS A 39 14.61 -23.40 -28.81
N TRP A 40 14.30 -24.54 -28.19
CA TRP A 40 15.29 -25.38 -27.53
C TRP A 40 16.28 -26.03 -28.50
N GLU A 41 15.86 -26.41 -29.71
CA GLU A 41 16.76 -26.96 -30.74
C GLU A 41 17.84 -25.95 -31.18
N HIS A 42 17.50 -24.66 -31.18
CA HIS A 42 18.38 -23.58 -31.62
C HIS A 42 19.10 -22.89 -30.46
N LEU A 43 18.72 -23.16 -29.21
CA LEU A 43 19.37 -22.59 -28.03
C LEU A 43 20.57 -23.43 -27.62
N LYS A 44 21.69 -22.75 -27.37
CA LYS A 44 22.83 -23.31 -26.64
C LYS A 44 22.88 -22.70 -25.24
N PRO A 45 22.44 -23.43 -24.18
CA PRO A 45 22.29 -22.85 -22.84
C PRO A 45 23.60 -22.30 -22.23
N GLN A 46 24.75 -22.81 -22.65
CA GLN A 46 26.06 -22.33 -22.20
C GLN A 46 26.42 -20.96 -22.79
N GLU A 47 25.96 -20.66 -24.01
CA GLU A 47 26.25 -19.41 -24.71
C GLU A 47 25.25 -18.31 -24.31
N ASP A 48 23.97 -18.65 -24.10
CA ASP A 48 22.94 -17.69 -23.69
C ASP A 48 22.07 -18.20 -22.51
N PRO A 49 22.56 -18.08 -21.26
CA PRO A 49 21.82 -18.49 -20.07
C PRO A 49 20.60 -17.60 -19.78
N GLY A 50 20.53 -16.39 -20.35
CA GLY A 50 19.36 -15.51 -20.29
C GLY A 50 18.19 -16.13 -21.04
N LEU A 51 18.41 -16.55 -22.29
CA LEU A 51 17.38 -17.25 -23.07
C LEU A 51 17.01 -18.61 -22.51
N ALA A 52 17.97 -19.32 -21.89
CA ALA A 52 17.68 -20.55 -21.16
C ALA A 52 16.70 -20.29 -19.99
N LEU A 53 16.88 -19.21 -19.23
CA LEU A 53 15.96 -18.83 -18.15
C LEU A 53 14.56 -18.51 -18.68
N VAL A 54 14.48 -17.74 -19.77
CA VAL A 54 13.20 -17.41 -20.43
C VAL A 54 12.48 -18.70 -20.82
N LEU A 55 13.16 -19.62 -21.52
CA LEU A 55 12.55 -20.88 -21.95
C LEU A 55 12.12 -21.79 -20.80
N LEU A 56 12.90 -21.87 -19.72
CA LEU A 56 12.49 -22.62 -18.53
C LEU A 56 11.20 -22.04 -17.91
N TRP A 57 11.10 -20.71 -17.84
CA TRP A 57 9.89 -20.06 -17.34
C TRP A 57 8.68 -20.30 -18.25
N VAL A 58 8.87 -20.27 -19.58
CA VAL A 58 7.82 -20.64 -20.54
C VAL A 58 7.39 -22.09 -20.33
N GLU A 59 8.32 -23.04 -20.23
CA GLU A 59 8.00 -24.46 -20.02
C GLU A 59 7.26 -24.67 -18.70
N GLU A 60 7.60 -23.93 -17.65
CA GLU A 60 6.88 -23.98 -16.37
C GLU A 60 5.44 -23.43 -16.48
N ARG A 61 5.24 -22.35 -17.25
CA ARG A 61 3.91 -21.81 -17.56
C ARG A 61 3.07 -22.83 -18.34
N LEU A 62 3.66 -23.45 -19.38
CA LEU A 62 3.00 -24.47 -20.19
C LEU A 62 2.70 -25.72 -19.36
N PHE A 63 3.60 -26.12 -18.45
CA PHE A 63 3.40 -27.21 -17.51
C PHE A 63 2.17 -26.97 -16.64
N ARG A 64 2.05 -25.79 -16.02
CA ARG A 64 0.90 -25.43 -15.17
C ARG A 64 -0.42 -25.35 -15.97
N LEU A 65 -0.37 -24.89 -17.22
CA LEU A 65 -1.54 -24.88 -18.08
C LEU A 65 -1.97 -26.29 -18.48
N ALA A 66 -1.03 -27.14 -18.88
CA ALA A 66 -1.28 -28.52 -19.27
C ALA A 66 -1.73 -29.40 -18.08
N LEU A 67 -1.20 -29.15 -16.88
CA LEU A 67 -1.62 -29.82 -15.65
C LEU A 67 -3.08 -29.50 -15.32
N ARG A 68 -3.52 -28.24 -15.51
CA ARG A 68 -4.94 -27.85 -15.37
C ARG A 68 -5.86 -28.53 -16.38
N ARG A 69 -5.33 -28.99 -17.52
CA ARG A 69 -6.07 -29.72 -18.56
C ARG A 69 -6.01 -31.24 -18.41
N GLY A 70 -5.25 -31.76 -17.44
CA GLY A 70 -5.11 -33.20 -17.23
C GLY A 70 -4.36 -33.94 -18.33
N LEU A 71 -3.39 -33.30 -19.00
CA LEU A 71 -2.51 -34.02 -19.94
C LEU A 71 -1.56 -34.97 -19.17
N GLU A 72 -1.15 -36.08 -19.79
CA GLU A 72 -0.33 -37.10 -19.13
C GLU A 72 1.19 -36.84 -19.26
N ASP A 73 1.63 -36.13 -20.30
CA ASP A 73 3.04 -35.93 -20.67
C ASP A 73 3.76 -34.79 -19.90
N VAL A 74 3.07 -34.16 -18.94
CA VAL A 74 3.47 -32.88 -18.35
C VAL A 74 4.77 -32.94 -17.57
N PHE A 75 4.93 -33.98 -16.74
CA PHE A 75 6.12 -34.13 -15.90
C PHE A 75 7.35 -34.51 -16.72
N GLU A 76 7.20 -35.39 -17.71
CA GLU A 76 8.29 -35.76 -18.62
C GLU A 76 8.79 -34.57 -19.41
N ARG A 77 7.89 -33.72 -19.92
CA ARG A 77 8.26 -32.49 -20.63
C ARG A 77 9.02 -31.52 -19.71
N ARG A 78 8.52 -31.30 -18.49
CA ARG A 78 9.17 -30.45 -17.49
C ARG A 78 10.59 -30.95 -17.16
N ASN A 79 10.75 -32.26 -16.97
CA ASN A 79 12.06 -32.86 -16.66
C ASN A 79 13.03 -32.75 -17.83
N ARG A 80 12.60 -33.00 -19.07
CA ARG A 80 13.44 -32.82 -20.27
C ARG A 80 13.94 -31.38 -20.41
N ALA A 81 13.11 -30.38 -20.12
CA ALA A 81 13.52 -28.98 -20.15
C ALA A 81 14.60 -28.67 -19.08
N ARG A 82 14.47 -29.26 -17.88
CA ARG A 82 15.47 -29.14 -16.80
C ARG A 82 16.79 -29.84 -17.14
N GLU A 83 16.74 -31.01 -17.77
CA GLU A 83 17.92 -31.74 -18.22
C GLU A 83 18.72 -30.94 -19.26
N ARG A 84 18.05 -30.25 -20.19
CA ARG A 84 18.69 -29.39 -21.20
C ARG A 84 19.58 -28.30 -20.61
N VAL A 85 19.29 -27.82 -19.40
CA VAL A 85 20.12 -26.83 -18.70
C VAL A 85 21.02 -27.45 -17.63
N GLY A 86 20.90 -28.75 -17.34
CA GLY A 86 21.57 -29.43 -16.23
C GLY A 86 23.11 -29.35 -16.27
N ILE A 87 23.67 -29.15 -17.46
CA ILE A 87 25.11 -28.94 -17.67
C ILE A 87 25.62 -27.59 -17.13
N LEU A 88 24.73 -26.65 -16.80
CA LEU A 88 25.11 -25.32 -16.30
C LEU A 88 25.36 -25.38 -14.78
N PRO A 89 26.45 -24.77 -14.27
CA PRO A 89 26.68 -24.66 -12.82
C PRO A 89 25.59 -23.89 -12.06
N VAL A 90 24.71 -23.18 -12.78
CA VAL A 90 23.60 -22.38 -12.24
C VAL A 90 22.23 -23.01 -12.54
N ALA A 91 22.18 -24.23 -13.07
CA ALA A 91 20.95 -24.90 -13.54
C ALA A 91 19.84 -24.92 -12.48
N GLU A 92 20.17 -25.35 -11.26
CA GLU A 92 19.22 -25.41 -10.13
C GLU A 92 18.61 -24.03 -9.83
N ALA A 93 19.44 -22.99 -9.84
CA ALA A 93 19.01 -21.63 -9.55
C ALA A 93 18.18 -21.02 -10.70
N LEU A 94 18.46 -21.39 -11.95
CA LEU A 94 17.63 -21.03 -13.11
C LEU A 94 16.25 -21.69 -13.01
N SER A 95 16.21 -23.00 -12.74
CA SER A 95 14.96 -23.74 -12.59
C SER A 95 14.12 -23.22 -11.41
N TRP A 96 14.75 -22.94 -10.27
CA TRP A 96 14.09 -22.33 -9.12
C TRP A 96 13.50 -20.96 -9.49
N LEU A 97 14.28 -20.07 -10.11
CA LEU A 97 13.80 -18.73 -10.45
C LEU A 97 12.66 -18.76 -11.46
N ALA A 98 12.72 -19.65 -12.45
CA ALA A 98 11.64 -19.88 -13.40
C ALA A 98 10.36 -20.36 -12.71
N GLU A 99 10.48 -21.31 -11.77
CA GLU A 99 9.38 -21.85 -10.98
C GLU A 99 8.71 -20.80 -10.09
N GLU A 100 9.50 -20.04 -9.33
CA GLU A 100 9.02 -18.95 -8.48
C GLU A 100 8.30 -17.88 -9.29
N CYS A 101 8.86 -17.44 -10.42
CA CYS A 101 8.23 -16.42 -11.25
C CYS A 101 6.96 -16.93 -11.95
N ALA A 102 6.92 -18.20 -12.36
CA ALA A 102 5.72 -18.80 -12.93
C ALA A 102 4.59 -18.97 -11.90
N ASP A 103 4.94 -19.06 -10.61
CA ASP A 103 3.98 -19.09 -9.50
C ASP A 103 3.52 -17.70 -9.07
N LEU A 104 4.46 -16.78 -8.92
CA LEU A 104 4.23 -15.47 -8.33
C LEU A 104 3.57 -14.50 -9.31
N TRP A 105 4.08 -14.39 -10.54
CA TRP A 105 3.60 -13.39 -11.50
C TRP A 105 2.10 -13.46 -11.80
N PRO A 106 1.47 -14.65 -11.95
CA PRO A 106 0.01 -14.74 -12.11
C PRO A 106 -0.77 -14.14 -10.94
N ARG A 107 -0.23 -14.16 -9.72
CA ARG A 107 -0.93 -13.62 -8.54
C ARG A 107 -1.08 -12.10 -8.59
N PHE A 108 -0.23 -11.40 -9.34
CA PHE A 108 -0.33 -9.95 -9.53
C PHE A 108 -1.59 -9.51 -10.28
N GLU A 109 -2.18 -10.41 -11.07
CA GLU A 109 -3.40 -10.16 -11.85
C GLU A 109 -4.67 -10.63 -11.11
N THR A 110 -4.54 -11.15 -9.89
CA THR A 110 -5.65 -11.70 -9.10
C THR A 110 -5.91 -10.89 -7.83
N GLU A 111 -7.08 -11.08 -7.22
CA GLU A 111 -7.44 -10.49 -5.92
C GLU A 111 -6.50 -10.91 -4.77
N ARG A 112 -5.72 -11.98 -4.95
CA ARG A 112 -4.74 -12.51 -3.98
C ARG A 112 -3.32 -12.01 -4.27
N ARG A 113 -3.17 -10.74 -4.67
CA ARG A 113 -1.86 -10.13 -4.91
C ARG A 113 -1.02 -10.14 -3.62
N PRO A 114 0.26 -10.56 -3.67
CA PRO A 114 1.13 -10.55 -2.50
C PRO A 114 1.28 -9.16 -1.88
N GLY A 115 1.33 -9.10 -0.55
CA GLY A 115 1.53 -7.85 0.20
C GLY A 115 2.94 -7.28 0.06
N ALA A 116 3.15 -6.02 0.46
CA ALA A 116 4.46 -5.36 0.37
C ALA A 116 5.57 -6.10 1.14
N ASP A 117 5.25 -6.61 2.34
CA ASP A 117 6.20 -7.38 3.16
C ASP A 117 6.55 -8.73 2.52
N GLU A 118 5.59 -9.41 1.90
CA GLU A 118 5.80 -10.67 1.18
C GLU A 118 6.68 -10.44 -0.06
N LEU A 119 6.43 -9.36 -0.80
CA LEU A 119 7.24 -8.96 -1.96
C LEU A 119 8.66 -8.56 -1.55
N ALA A 120 8.83 -7.87 -0.43
CA ALA A 120 10.14 -7.55 0.12
C ALA A 120 10.91 -8.81 0.55
N ALA A 121 10.24 -9.77 1.21
CA ALA A 121 10.82 -11.05 1.58
C ALA A 121 11.24 -11.86 0.33
N TRP A 122 10.38 -11.92 -0.68
CA TRP A 122 10.67 -12.57 -1.96
C TRP A 122 11.86 -11.91 -2.68
N ARG A 123 11.90 -10.58 -2.76
CA ARG A 123 13.02 -9.83 -3.36
C ARG A 123 14.34 -10.13 -2.65
N LYS A 124 14.32 -10.19 -1.31
CA LYS A 124 15.49 -10.53 -0.50
C LYS A 124 15.98 -11.94 -0.80
N GLU A 125 15.07 -12.89 -0.96
CA GLU A 125 15.39 -14.28 -1.30
C GLU A 125 15.97 -14.43 -2.72
N VAL A 126 15.34 -13.79 -3.71
CA VAL A 126 15.88 -13.74 -5.10
C VAL A 126 17.29 -13.14 -5.09
N THR A 127 17.46 -11.99 -4.43
CA THR A 127 18.77 -11.32 -4.33
C THR A 127 19.79 -12.24 -3.67
N ARG A 128 19.45 -12.90 -2.55
CA ARG A 128 20.35 -13.81 -1.83
C ARG A 128 20.86 -14.94 -2.71
N ARG A 129 19.99 -15.56 -3.52
CA ARG A 129 20.35 -16.70 -4.40
C ARG A 129 21.10 -16.28 -5.65
N VAL A 130 20.83 -15.10 -6.19
CA VAL A 130 21.33 -14.63 -7.49
C VAL A 130 22.60 -13.78 -7.36
N VAL A 131 22.71 -12.92 -6.34
CA VAL A 131 23.71 -11.84 -6.29
C VAL A 131 25.16 -12.31 -6.38
N LYS A 132 25.49 -13.48 -5.81
CA LYS A 132 26.86 -14.03 -5.78
C LYS A 132 27.27 -14.75 -7.08
N LYS A 133 26.35 -14.94 -8.03
CA LYS A 133 26.57 -15.72 -9.27
C LYS A 133 26.49 -14.78 -10.49
N PRO A 134 27.61 -14.25 -11.02
CA PRO A 134 27.58 -13.21 -12.05
C PRO A 134 26.82 -13.58 -13.32
N VAL A 135 26.96 -14.82 -13.79
CA VAL A 135 26.26 -15.31 -15.00
C VAL A 135 24.74 -15.32 -14.77
N LEU A 136 24.30 -15.88 -13.64
CA LEU A 136 22.89 -15.91 -13.25
C LEU A 136 22.33 -14.51 -13.00
N ARG A 137 23.13 -13.61 -12.42
CA ARG A 137 22.73 -12.23 -12.14
C ARG A 137 22.43 -11.47 -13.43
N LYS A 138 23.30 -11.59 -14.43
CA LYS A 138 23.07 -10.97 -15.75
C LYS A 138 21.83 -11.56 -16.44
N ALA A 139 21.69 -12.88 -16.44
CA ALA A 139 20.53 -13.58 -16.98
C ALA A 139 19.23 -13.15 -16.28
N ALA A 140 19.23 -13.06 -14.95
CA ALA A 140 18.08 -12.64 -14.16
C ALA A 140 17.68 -11.19 -14.44
N MET A 141 18.64 -10.27 -14.54
CA MET A 141 18.35 -8.86 -14.89
C MET A 141 17.64 -8.75 -16.24
N GLU A 142 18.16 -9.42 -17.27
CA GLU A 142 17.52 -9.42 -18.59
C GLU A 142 16.13 -10.07 -18.54
N PHE A 143 16.00 -11.22 -17.88
CA PHE A 143 14.75 -11.95 -17.71
C PHE A 143 13.66 -11.14 -17.01
N PHE A 144 13.98 -10.47 -15.90
CA PHE A 144 13.02 -9.65 -15.16
C PHE A 144 12.50 -8.49 -16.01
N LEU A 145 13.40 -7.78 -16.68
CA LEU A 145 13.01 -6.65 -17.52
C LEU A 145 12.21 -7.08 -18.74
N TRP A 146 12.45 -8.29 -19.25
CA TRP A 146 11.81 -8.78 -20.46
C TRP A 146 10.49 -9.51 -20.20
N CYS A 147 10.49 -10.52 -19.33
CA CYS A 147 9.39 -11.49 -19.22
C CYS A 147 8.34 -11.11 -18.18
N ALA A 148 8.65 -10.26 -17.20
CA ALA A 148 7.68 -9.89 -16.19
C ALA A 148 6.47 -9.19 -16.84
N PRO A 149 5.22 -9.60 -16.53
CA PRO A 149 4.01 -8.95 -17.03
C PRO A 149 3.95 -7.51 -16.54
N ASP A 150 3.10 -6.67 -17.16
CA ASP A 150 3.02 -5.25 -16.78
C ASP A 150 2.58 -5.07 -15.33
N ALA A 151 1.68 -5.94 -14.83
CA ALA A 151 1.27 -5.95 -13.42
C ALA A 151 2.42 -6.22 -12.42
N ALA A 152 3.51 -6.88 -12.86
CA ALA A 152 4.70 -7.17 -12.06
C ALA A 152 5.93 -6.35 -12.50
N ALA A 153 5.75 -5.33 -13.36
CA ALA A 153 6.84 -4.53 -13.93
C ALA A 153 7.69 -3.87 -12.85
N SER A 154 7.04 -3.20 -11.90
CA SER A 154 7.67 -2.46 -10.83
C SER A 154 8.47 -3.37 -9.90
N GLU A 155 7.93 -4.54 -9.58
CA GLU A 155 8.64 -5.54 -8.79
C GLU A 155 9.86 -6.11 -9.52
N ALA A 156 9.75 -6.31 -10.83
CA ALA A 156 10.87 -6.73 -11.67
C ALA A 156 11.98 -5.67 -11.76
N GLU A 157 11.63 -4.38 -11.82
CA GLU A 157 12.58 -3.26 -11.77
C GLU A 157 13.31 -3.20 -10.43
N LEU A 158 12.59 -3.35 -9.31
CA LEU A 158 13.14 -3.34 -7.96
C LEU A 158 14.05 -4.53 -7.66
N VAL A 159 13.69 -5.72 -8.14
CA VAL A 159 14.59 -6.87 -8.11
C VAL A 159 15.85 -6.56 -8.93
N THR A 160 15.69 -6.02 -10.14
CA THR A 160 16.83 -5.68 -11.01
C THR A 160 17.76 -4.68 -10.33
N LEU A 161 17.23 -3.62 -9.70
CA LEU A 161 18.01 -2.68 -8.90
C LEU A 161 18.77 -3.36 -7.76
N SER A 162 18.13 -4.30 -7.06
CA SER A 162 18.76 -5.08 -5.98
C SER A 162 19.91 -5.95 -6.49
N LEU A 163 19.85 -6.38 -7.75
CA LEU A 163 20.88 -7.18 -8.41
C LEU A 163 22.04 -6.35 -8.98
N VAL A 164 21.85 -5.05 -9.25
CA VAL A 164 22.93 -4.18 -9.74
C VAL A 164 23.92 -3.91 -8.61
N LYS A 165 25.08 -4.55 -8.63
CA LYS A 165 26.12 -4.36 -7.60
C LYS A 165 27.43 -3.81 -8.15
N THR A 166 27.75 -4.13 -9.41
CA THR A 166 29.05 -3.83 -10.00
C THR A 166 28.93 -2.87 -11.18
N THR A 167 30.06 -2.26 -11.54
CA THR A 167 30.18 -1.46 -12.78
C THR A 167 29.88 -2.29 -14.02
N THR A 168 30.13 -3.60 -13.99
CA THR A 168 29.79 -4.52 -15.10
C THR A 168 28.29 -4.71 -15.25
N ASP A 169 27.53 -4.72 -14.14
CA ASP A 169 26.07 -4.82 -14.18
C ASP A 169 25.46 -3.51 -14.73
N ARG A 170 26.02 -2.35 -14.35
CA ARG A 170 25.63 -1.04 -14.93
C ARG A 170 25.95 -0.94 -16.43
N ARG A 171 27.02 -1.57 -16.91
CA ARG A 171 27.32 -1.67 -18.36
C ARG A 171 26.32 -2.57 -19.07
N LEU A 172 25.88 -3.66 -18.44
CA LEU A 172 24.83 -4.52 -18.98
C LEU A 172 23.51 -3.74 -19.11
N LEU A 173 23.08 -3.01 -18.09
CA LEU A 173 21.86 -2.20 -18.16
C LEU A 173 21.89 -1.20 -19.31
N ARG A 174 23.02 -0.50 -19.51
CA ARG A 174 23.17 0.40 -20.66
C ARG A 174 23.00 -0.31 -22.00
N ARG A 175 23.56 -1.51 -22.15
CA ARG A 175 23.35 -2.34 -23.36
C ARG A 175 21.90 -2.79 -23.52
N LEU A 176 21.21 -3.11 -22.43
CA LEU A 176 19.78 -3.43 -22.46
C LEU A 176 18.91 -2.22 -22.84
N GLY A 177 19.43 -1.00 -22.77
CA GLY A 177 18.76 0.20 -23.29
C GLY A 177 18.56 0.17 -24.81
N GLU A 178 19.34 -0.65 -25.52
CA GLU A 178 19.25 -0.91 -26.96
C GLU A 178 18.54 -2.25 -27.26
N HIS A 179 17.95 -2.89 -26.25
CA HIS A 179 17.28 -4.18 -26.41
C HIS A 179 16.11 -4.07 -27.43
N PRO A 180 15.87 -5.09 -28.27
CA PRO A 180 14.82 -5.02 -29.29
C PRO A 180 13.40 -4.85 -28.74
N SER A 181 13.13 -5.39 -27.55
CA SER A 181 11.82 -5.21 -26.87
C SER A 181 11.67 -3.79 -26.34
N THR A 182 10.62 -3.09 -26.77
CA THR A 182 10.25 -1.74 -26.30
C THR A 182 10.07 -1.71 -24.78
N ARG A 183 9.45 -2.74 -24.20
CA ARG A 183 9.25 -2.91 -22.75
C ARG A 183 10.58 -2.89 -21.98
N VAL A 184 11.57 -3.66 -22.44
CA VAL A 184 12.90 -3.68 -21.80
C VAL A 184 13.54 -2.29 -21.86
N ARG A 185 13.48 -1.61 -23.01
CA ARG A 185 14.05 -0.26 -23.16
C ARG A 185 13.42 0.74 -22.19
N PHE A 186 12.09 0.72 -22.03
CA PHE A 186 11.40 1.61 -21.09
C PHE A 186 11.80 1.32 -19.63
N ARG A 187 11.79 0.05 -19.21
CA ARG A 187 12.17 -0.34 -17.85
C ARG A 187 13.64 -0.02 -17.54
N VAL A 188 14.53 -0.18 -18.51
CA VAL A 188 15.94 0.23 -18.39
C VAL A 188 16.08 1.74 -18.18
N ARG A 189 15.31 2.57 -18.90
CA ARG A 189 15.29 4.03 -18.68
C ARG A 189 14.81 4.38 -17.28
N ALA A 190 13.77 3.71 -16.80
CA ALA A 190 13.30 3.86 -15.42
C ALA A 190 14.44 3.55 -14.44
N ILE A 191 15.06 2.37 -14.52
CA ILE A 191 16.17 1.97 -13.65
C ILE A 191 17.37 2.94 -13.72
N HIS A 192 17.69 3.48 -14.89
CA HIS A 192 18.75 4.47 -15.03
C HIS A 192 18.45 5.75 -14.25
N ALA A 193 17.22 6.27 -14.36
CA ALA A 193 16.78 7.43 -13.59
C ALA A 193 16.93 7.20 -12.07
N TRP A 194 16.68 5.98 -11.59
CA TRP A 194 16.85 5.63 -10.17
C TRP A 194 18.32 5.58 -9.75
N LEU A 195 19.16 4.95 -10.57
CA LEU A 195 20.59 4.83 -10.28
C LEU A 195 21.28 6.20 -10.30
N GLU A 196 20.81 7.12 -11.14
CA GLU A 196 21.28 8.50 -11.20
C GLU A 196 20.79 9.31 -9.99
N ALA A 197 19.49 9.21 -9.63
CA ALA A 197 18.95 9.86 -8.44
C ALA A 197 19.58 9.36 -7.12
N GLY A 198 20.03 8.11 -7.07
CA GLY A 198 20.73 7.53 -5.91
C GLY A 198 22.23 7.80 -5.86
N ALA A 199 22.88 8.22 -6.96
CA ALA A 199 24.32 8.46 -7.00
C ALA A 199 24.74 9.79 -6.33
N GLU A 200 23.81 10.73 -6.16
CA GLU A 200 24.05 11.98 -5.42
C GLU A 200 23.93 11.83 -3.89
N GLN A 201 23.47 10.68 -3.40
CA GLN A 201 23.41 10.36 -1.97
C GLN A 201 24.30 9.15 -1.68
N GLY A 202 25.59 9.43 -1.45
CA GLY A 202 26.59 8.42 -1.13
C GLY A 202 26.38 7.77 0.23
N THR A 203 25.53 6.74 0.31
CA THR A 203 25.61 5.64 1.28
C THR A 203 24.80 4.47 0.69
N GLU A 204 25.13 3.23 1.07
CA GLU A 204 24.45 1.99 0.62
C GLU A 204 22.92 2.12 0.49
N PRO A 205 22.26 1.35 -0.40
CA PRO A 205 20.80 1.32 -0.49
C PRO A 205 20.23 0.72 0.80
N GLN A 206 20.08 1.57 1.81
CA GLN A 206 19.33 1.27 3.01
C GLN A 206 17.87 1.17 2.59
N THR A 207 17.26 0.05 2.92
CA THR A 207 15.81 -0.09 3.02
C THR A 207 15.24 1.17 3.69
N PRO A 208 14.25 1.84 3.09
CA PRO A 208 13.94 3.22 3.45
C PRO A 208 13.39 3.28 4.87
N ALA A 209 14.13 3.93 5.76
CA ALA A 209 13.73 4.22 7.13
C ALA A 209 12.75 5.41 7.24
N THR A 210 12.38 6.04 6.11
CA THR A 210 11.52 7.23 6.09
C THR A 210 10.47 7.17 4.96
N LEU A 211 9.31 7.81 5.21
CA LEU A 211 8.14 7.94 4.32
C LEU A 211 8.53 8.39 2.90
N THR A 212 9.49 9.31 2.80
CA THR A 212 10.02 9.84 1.55
C THR A 212 10.75 8.78 0.72
N GLY A 213 11.36 7.78 1.36
CA GLY A 213 11.99 6.65 0.67
C GLY A 213 10.97 5.64 0.12
N ALA A 214 9.86 5.43 0.82
CA ALA A 214 8.73 4.62 0.33
C ALA A 214 8.00 5.31 -0.83
N LEU A 215 7.77 6.62 -0.75
CA LEU A 215 7.15 7.41 -1.81
C LEU A 215 7.99 7.54 -3.07
N ARG A 216 9.31 7.78 -2.94
CA ARG A 216 10.23 7.81 -4.08
C ARG A 216 10.29 6.45 -4.76
N HIS A 217 10.28 5.37 -4.00
CA HIS A 217 10.30 4.00 -4.50
C HIS A 217 8.98 3.61 -5.20
N LEU A 218 7.83 4.06 -4.71
CA LEU A 218 6.53 3.82 -5.37
C LEU A 218 6.39 4.64 -6.67
N ARG A 219 6.68 5.94 -6.65
CA ARG A 219 6.56 6.81 -7.83
C ARG A 219 7.60 6.54 -8.92
N ALA A 220 8.84 6.25 -8.57
CA ALA A 220 9.87 6.01 -9.57
C ALA A 220 9.65 4.68 -10.33
N SER A 221 8.82 3.77 -9.80
CA SER A 221 8.61 2.42 -10.35
C SER A 221 7.57 2.32 -11.45
N GLY A 222 7.00 3.46 -11.87
CA GLY A 222 5.96 3.49 -12.90
C GLY A 222 4.80 2.54 -12.61
N ALA A 223 4.58 2.17 -11.34
CA ALA A 223 3.58 1.20 -10.88
C ALA A 223 2.16 1.77 -10.96
N MET A 224 1.75 2.25 -12.13
CA MET A 224 0.37 2.60 -12.43
C MET A 224 -0.17 1.51 -13.35
N THR A 225 -1.38 0.96 -13.24
CA THR A 225 -2.55 1.13 -12.37
C THR A 225 -3.40 -0.12 -12.63
N LEU A 226 -4.08 -0.67 -11.62
CA LEU A 226 -5.46 -1.20 -11.72
C LEU A 226 -5.87 -1.79 -10.36
N GLY A 227 -6.64 -0.97 -9.66
CA GLY A 227 -7.05 -1.07 -8.29
C GLY A 227 -7.11 0.36 -7.78
N GLY A 228 -8.06 1.13 -8.33
CA GLY A 228 -8.27 2.51 -7.91
C GLY A 228 -8.34 2.55 -6.38
N GLY A 229 -7.73 3.57 -5.78
CA GLY A 229 -7.85 3.81 -4.34
C GLY A 229 -9.28 3.58 -3.85
N ARG A 230 -9.42 3.09 -2.62
CA ARG A 230 -10.71 2.77 -1.98
C ARG A 230 -11.56 4.01 -1.77
N THR A 231 -10.98 5.19 -1.95
CA THR A 231 -11.62 6.50 -1.82
C THR A 231 -11.69 7.24 -3.16
N TRP A 232 -12.35 8.40 -3.15
CA TRP A 232 -12.39 9.31 -4.28
C TRP A 232 -11.00 9.84 -4.71
N LEU A 233 -9.97 9.72 -3.85
CA LEU A 233 -8.58 10.05 -4.22
C LEU A 233 -8.12 9.19 -5.40
N ARG A 234 -8.62 7.96 -5.50
CA ARG A 234 -8.31 6.95 -6.52
C ARG A 234 -6.81 6.65 -6.66
N ASP A 235 -6.03 6.97 -5.64
CA ASP A 235 -4.59 6.76 -5.55
C ASP A 235 -4.30 5.88 -4.33
N ARG A 236 -4.06 4.58 -4.58
CA ARG A 236 -3.84 3.59 -3.53
C ARG A 236 -2.56 3.87 -2.75
N ASP A 237 -1.50 4.35 -3.41
CA ASP A 237 -0.22 4.62 -2.76
C ASP A 237 -0.35 5.80 -1.80
N LEU A 238 -1.10 6.83 -2.21
CA LEU A 238 -1.43 7.96 -1.37
C LEU A 238 -2.30 7.55 -0.18
N GLU A 239 -3.30 6.69 -0.39
CA GLU A 239 -4.12 6.16 0.69
C GLU A 239 -3.31 5.30 1.68
N GLU A 240 -2.44 4.42 1.19
CA GLU A 240 -1.56 3.61 2.04
C GLU A 240 -0.56 4.47 2.81
N LEU A 241 -0.07 5.56 2.21
CA LEU A 241 0.74 6.56 2.89
C LEU A 241 -0.01 7.23 4.04
N LEU A 242 -1.21 7.76 3.76
CA LEU A 242 -2.01 8.45 4.77
C LEU A 242 -2.34 7.49 5.92
N LEU A 243 -2.74 6.26 5.58
CA LEU A 243 -2.95 5.20 6.56
C LEU A 243 -1.70 4.93 7.39
N GLY A 244 -0.53 4.76 6.75
CA GLY A 244 0.72 4.49 7.44
C GLY A 244 1.18 5.63 8.34
N ALA A 245 0.98 6.88 7.91
CA ALA A 245 1.28 8.09 8.66
C ALA A 245 0.41 8.20 9.92
N PHE A 246 -0.91 8.12 9.76
CA PHE A 246 -1.83 8.17 10.91
C PHE A 246 -1.64 6.98 11.84
N SER A 247 -1.31 5.80 11.31
CA SER A 247 -1.02 4.61 12.14
C SER A 247 0.21 4.79 13.02
N ARG A 248 1.22 5.55 12.58
CA ARG A 248 2.40 5.86 13.42
C ARG A 248 2.02 6.78 14.57
N VAL A 249 1.32 7.88 14.27
CA VAL A 249 0.82 8.81 15.30
C VAL A 249 -0.01 8.07 16.34
N GLU A 250 -0.96 7.26 15.88
CA GLU A 250 -1.84 6.46 16.72
C GLU A 250 -1.06 5.46 17.61
N ARG A 251 -0.07 4.77 17.05
CA ARG A 251 0.77 3.82 17.78
C ARG A 251 1.64 4.50 18.82
N ASP A 252 2.25 5.62 18.46
CA ASP A 252 3.12 6.40 19.35
C ASP A 252 2.32 7.02 20.49
N PHE A 253 1.13 7.55 20.19
CA PHE A 253 0.17 8.00 21.21
C PHE A 253 -0.22 6.85 22.15
N SER A 254 -0.62 5.70 21.60
CA SER A 254 -1.00 4.52 22.39
C SER A 254 0.14 4.02 23.25
N ALA A 255 1.39 4.02 22.76
CA ALA A 255 2.57 3.62 23.51
C ALA A 255 2.84 4.52 24.72
N ARG A 256 2.57 5.83 24.58
CA ARG A 256 2.71 6.83 25.66
C ARG A 256 1.50 6.85 26.62
N TYR A 257 0.35 6.32 26.21
CA TYR A 257 -0.89 6.38 26.99
C TYR A 257 -0.76 5.93 28.45
N PRO A 258 -0.06 4.82 28.81
CA PRO A 258 0.08 4.41 30.21
C PRO A 258 0.79 5.44 31.11
N GLN A 259 1.65 6.30 30.55
CA GLN A 259 2.36 7.36 31.28
C GLN A 259 1.45 8.58 31.52
N HIS A 260 0.49 8.80 30.62
CA HIS A 260 -0.40 9.96 30.62
C HIS A 260 -1.85 9.62 31.00
N CYS A 261 -2.18 8.38 31.37
CA CYS A 261 -3.56 7.96 31.62
C CYS A 261 -4.26 8.73 32.76
N ARG A 262 -3.47 9.33 33.67
CA ARG A 262 -3.95 10.20 34.76
C ARG A 262 -4.29 11.62 34.31
N GLU A 263 -3.80 12.05 33.14
CA GLU A 263 -4.14 13.34 32.55
C GLU A 263 -5.63 13.41 32.20
N ASP A 264 -6.16 14.63 32.12
CA ASP A 264 -7.54 14.83 31.73
C ASP A 264 -7.79 14.42 30.26
N GLU A 265 -9.03 13.99 29.95
CA GLU A 265 -9.40 13.58 28.59
C GLU A 265 -9.11 14.69 27.57
N ALA A 266 -9.33 15.97 27.93
CA ALA A 266 -9.05 17.10 27.05
C ALA A 266 -7.55 17.25 26.76
N GLN A 267 -6.69 17.01 27.74
CA GLN A 267 -5.23 17.08 27.56
C GLN A 267 -4.73 15.96 26.64
N LEU A 268 -5.24 14.74 26.82
CA LEU A 268 -4.93 13.60 25.97
C LEU A 268 -5.37 13.84 24.52
N VAL A 269 -6.56 14.41 24.33
CA VAL A 269 -7.07 14.81 23.01
C VAL A 269 -6.20 15.89 22.38
N THR A 270 -5.82 16.93 23.12
CA THR A 270 -4.92 17.97 22.62
C THR A 270 -3.61 17.38 22.09
N ARG A 271 -2.96 16.49 22.87
CA ARG A 271 -1.72 15.82 22.44
C ARG A 271 -1.92 15.02 21.14
N LEU A 272 -3.00 14.25 21.05
CA LEU A 272 -3.31 13.47 19.85
C LEU A 272 -3.52 14.38 18.62
N LEU A 273 -4.24 15.50 18.80
CA LEU A 273 -4.48 16.46 17.72
C LEU A 273 -3.20 17.21 17.32
N GLU A 274 -2.32 17.52 18.27
CA GLU A 274 -0.99 18.07 18.00
C GLU A 274 -0.14 17.09 17.22
N ASP A 275 -0.06 15.82 17.63
CA ASP A 275 0.69 14.79 16.92
C ASP A 275 0.17 14.61 15.48
N LEU A 276 -1.16 14.60 15.30
CA LEU A 276 -1.78 14.57 13.97
C LEU A 276 -1.44 15.82 13.15
N ARG A 277 -1.49 17.02 13.74
CA ARG A 277 -1.14 18.27 13.06
C ARG A 277 0.31 18.23 12.55
N HIS A 278 1.26 17.81 13.37
CA HIS A 278 2.67 17.69 12.96
C HIS A 278 2.85 16.66 11.84
N GLU A 279 2.14 15.54 11.86
CA GLU A 279 2.19 14.56 10.77
C GLU A 279 1.60 15.13 9.46
N PHE A 280 0.51 15.89 9.52
CA PHE A 280 -0.02 16.62 8.35
C PHE A 280 0.99 17.64 7.80
N GLU A 281 1.68 18.37 8.67
CA GLU A 281 2.75 19.30 8.28
C GLU A 281 3.91 18.56 7.61
N SER A 282 4.29 17.40 8.14
CA SER A 282 5.32 16.52 7.55
C SER A 282 4.90 16.03 6.16
N ILE A 283 3.69 15.49 6.02
CA ILE A 283 3.14 15.04 4.73
C ILE A 283 3.12 16.19 3.72
N ARG A 284 2.68 17.38 4.14
CA ARG A 284 2.67 18.57 3.29
C ARG A 284 4.09 18.97 2.86
N SER A 285 5.06 18.93 3.77
CA SER A 285 6.46 19.22 3.45
C SER A 285 7.02 18.20 2.45
N ASP A 286 6.76 16.91 2.68
CA ASP A 286 7.16 15.82 1.78
C ASP A 286 6.55 15.97 0.37
N LEU A 287 5.26 16.31 0.30
CA LEU A 287 4.59 16.61 -0.98
C LEU A 287 5.19 17.85 -1.63
N GLY A 288 5.48 18.91 -0.87
CA GLY A 288 6.12 20.13 -1.36
C GLY A 288 7.51 19.89 -1.95
N LEU A 289 8.30 18.97 -1.38
CA LEU A 289 9.59 18.57 -1.95
C LEU A 289 9.41 17.91 -3.33
N LEU A 290 8.33 17.15 -3.55
CA LEU A 290 8.02 16.57 -4.86
C LEU A 290 7.68 17.65 -5.91
N LEU A 291 7.00 18.75 -5.52
CA LEU A 291 6.77 19.90 -6.42
C LEU A 291 8.07 20.53 -6.90
N SER A 292 9.02 20.73 -5.99
CA SER A 292 10.31 21.37 -6.29
C SER A 292 11.15 20.58 -7.31
N GLN A 293 10.86 19.29 -7.47
CA GLN A 293 11.51 18.37 -8.42
C GLN A 293 10.75 18.27 -9.76
N GLY A 294 9.81 19.17 -10.04
CA GLY A 294 9.06 19.24 -11.30
C GLY A 294 7.93 18.22 -11.45
N GLN A 295 7.58 17.50 -10.38
CA GLN A 295 6.47 16.54 -10.37
C GLN A 295 5.17 17.26 -9.97
N PRO A 296 4.03 17.00 -10.63
CA PRO A 296 2.76 17.52 -10.17
C PRO A 296 2.44 16.94 -8.78
N VAL A 297 2.09 17.81 -7.83
CA VAL A 297 1.51 17.34 -6.56
C VAL A 297 0.02 17.10 -6.76
N PRO A 298 -0.45 15.88 -6.51
CA PRO A 298 -1.85 15.52 -6.73
C PRO A 298 -2.75 15.99 -5.58
N LEU A 299 -2.21 16.54 -4.48
CA LEU A 299 -2.97 16.80 -3.27
C LEU A 299 -2.33 17.87 -2.37
N GLU A 300 -3.10 18.90 -2.01
CA GLU A 300 -2.81 19.81 -0.89
C GLU A 300 -3.61 19.37 0.33
N LEU A 301 -2.94 19.29 1.48
CA LEU A 301 -3.52 18.86 2.75
C LEU A 301 -3.18 19.89 3.83
N ASP A 302 -4.18 20.29 4.61
CA ASP A 302 -3.99 21.09 5.82
C ASP A 302 -4.91 20.59 6.93
N LEU A 303 -4.39 20.60 8.15
CA LEU A 303 -5.14 20.31 9.36
C LEU A 303 -4.91 21.44 10.35
N ARG A 304 -6.01 22.01 10.84
CA ARG A 304 -6.03 22.98 11.93
C ARG A 304 -7.00 22.49 12.99
N PHE A 305 -6.75 22.84 14.23
CA PHE A 305 -7.76 22.63 15.25
C PHE A 305 -7.78 23.82 16.20
N ARG A 306 -8.94 24.04 16.80
CA ARG A 306 -9.16 25.05 17.83
C ARG A 306 -9.96 24.44 18.97
N GLN A 307 -9.68 24.91 20.17
CA GLN A 307 -10.49 24.59 21.33
C GLN A 307 -11.70 25.52 21.34
N GLY A 308 -12.89 24.95 21.54
CA GLY A 308 -14.12 25.72 21.71
C GLY A 308 -14.10 26.52 23.02
N LEU A 309 -14.91 27.58 23.08
CA LEU A 309 -15.14 28.29 24.33
C LEU A 309 -15.79 27.32 25.32
N ALA A 310 -15.12 27.07 26.45
CA ALA A 310 -15.69 26.28 27.53
C ALA A 310 -16.99 26.96 27.98
N SER A 311 -18.14 26.32 27.73
CA SER A 311 -19.40 26.80 28.31
C SER A 311 -19.27 26.60 29.82
N GLY A 312 -19.28 27.70 30.59
CA GLY A 312 -18.99 27.74 32.03
C GLY A 312 -19.97 27.03 32.96
N GLY A 313 -20.68 26.00 32.50
CA GLY A 313 -21.49 25.09 33.32
C GLY A 313 -20.78 23.75 33.56
N PRO A 314 -21.23 22.95 34.56
CA PRO A 314 -20.74 21.60 34.77
C PRO A 314 -21.08 20.73 33.56
N ARG A 315 -20.10 20.54 32.65
CA ARG A 315 -20.27 19.66 31.50
C ARG A 315 -20.28 18.20 31.96
N PRO A 316 -21.16 17.35 31.41
CA PRO A 316 -21.05 15.92 31.62
C PRO A 316 -19.67 15.46 31.14
N SER A 317 -19.07 14.49 31.86
CA SER A 317 -17.73 13.99 31.54
C SER A 317 -17.61 13.63 30.05
N GLY A 318 -16.40 13.73 29.47
CA GLY A 318 -16.11 13.40 28.07
C GLY A 318 -15.73 14.63 27.26
N VAL A 319 -15.02 14.39 26.15
CA VAL A 319 -14.61 15.46 25.22
C VAL A 319 -15.35 15.28 23.90
N GLU A 320 -16.06 16.32 23.46
CA GLU A 320 -16.67 16.37 22.14
C GLU A 320 -15.72 17.03 21.13
N LEU A 321 -15.46 16.32 20.03
CA LEU A 321 -14.74 16.81 18.87
C LEU A 321 -15.69 16.90 17.67
N MET A 322 -15.41 17.84 16.79
CA MET A 322 -16.06 17.95 15.50
C MET A 322 -15.00 18.05 14.42
N PHE A 323 -14.93 17.02 13.57
CA PHE A 323 -14.08 17.02 12.39
C PHE A 323 -14.84 17.65 11.23
N VAL A 324 -14.37 18.79 10.74
CA VAL A 324 -14.92 19.48 9.57
C VAL A 324 -13.99 19.25 8.40
N LEU A 325 -14.40 18.37 7.49
CA LEU A 325 -13.68 18.07 6.28
C LEU A 325 -14.18 18.94 5.13
N SER A 326 -13.29 19.69 4.50
CA SER A 326 -13.54 20.45 3.28
C SER A 326 -12.73 19.85 2.14
N VAL A 327 -13.42 19.33 1.13
CA VAL A 327 -12.80 18.72 -0.06
C VAL A 327 -13.12 19.54 -1.29
N GLU A 328 -12.08 19.90 -2.04
CA GLU A 328 -12.18 20.59 -3.33
C GLU A 328 -11.35 19.81 -4.36
N VAL A 329 -12.02 19.26 -5.38
CA VAL A 329 -11.42 18.45 -6.45
C VAL A 329 -11.77 19.14 -7.75
N ASP A 330 -10.95 20.09 -8.18
CA ASP A 330 -11.21 20.94 -9.36
C ASP A 330 -12.68 21.38 -9.49
N ALA A 331 -13.14 21.74 -10.70
CA ALA A 331 -14.54 22.02 -10.99
C ALA A 331 -15.47 20.78 -10.83
N PHE A 332 -14.98 19.66 -10.29
CA PHE A 332 -15.72 18.39 -10.20
C PHE A 332 -16.45 18.22 -8.86
N LEU A 333 -15.79 18.51 -7.73
CA LEU A 333 -16.39 18.28 -6.41
C LEU A 333 -15.97 19.37 -5.43
N LYS A 334 -16.95 20.04 -4.83
CA LYS A 334 -16.77 20.89 -3.65
C LYS A 334 -17.74 20.47 -2.58
N THR A 335 -17.24 19.87 -1.51
CA THR A 335 -18.08 19.38 -0.41
C THR A 335 -17.47 19.72 0.95
N ARG A 336 -18.34 19.98 1.93
CA ARG A 336 -17.96 20.22 3.32
C ARG A 336 -18.82 19.31 4.19
N ARG A 337 -18.19 18.50 5.03
CA ARG A 337 -18.86 17.52 5.89
C ARG A 337 -18.35 17.61 7.31
N ALA A 338 -19.24 17.42 8.28
CA ALA A 338 -18.91 17.39 9.69
C ALA A 338 -19.12 15.99 10.28
N VAL A 339 -18.17 15.53 11.09
CA VAL A 339 -18.33 14.32 11.92
C VAL A 339 -18.19 14.69 13.39
N LEU A 340 -19.22 14.37 14.17
CA LEU A 340 -19.19 14.51 15.63
C LEU A 340 -18.54 13.27 16.24
N VAL A 341 -17.58 13.48 17.13
CA VAL A 341 -16.84 12.41 17.81
C VAL A 341 -16.83 12.70 19.29
N ARG A 342 -17.19 11.73 20.13
CA ARG A 342 -16.98 11.83 21.58
C ARG A 342 -15.80 10.96 21.99
N ALA A 343 -14.74 11.61 22.47
CA ALA A 343 -13.57 10.95 23.00
C ALA A 343 -13.77 10.54 24.45
N ARG A 344 -13.34 9.33 24.77
CA ARG A 344 -13.38 8.74 26.11
C ARG A 344 -12.13 7.93 26.40
N LYS A 345 -11.57 8.08 27.60
CA LYS A 345 -10.38 7.36 28.04
C LYS A 345 -10.75 6.11 28.84
N LEU A 346 -9.94 5.06 28.72
CA LEU A 346 -10.06 3.87 29.55
C LEU A 346 -9.31 4.06 30.87
N GLU A 347 -10.04 4.09 31.97
CA GLU A 347 -9.44 4.30 33.28
C GLU A 347 -8.59 3.10 33.75
N PRO A 348 -7.47 3.33 34.45
CA PRO A 348 -6.73 2.28 35.12
C PRO A 348 -7.57 1.69 36.28
N TRP A 349 -7.45 0.37 36.48
CA TRP A 349 -8.12 -0.38 37.54
C TRP A 349 -7.04 -1.04 38.39
N GLY A 350 -6.53 -0.37 39.43
CA GLY A 350 -5.43 -0.90 40.25
C GLY A 350 -4.07 -0.97 39.55
N GLU A 351 -3.09 -1.66 40.14
CA GLU A 351 -1.74 -1.75 39.59
C GLU A 351 -1.70 -2.61 38.31
N GLY A 352 -1.39 -1.98 37.18
CA GLY A 352 -1.17 -2.65 35.89
C GLY A 352 -2.41 -3.19 35.18
N GLN A 353 -3.60 -3.04 35.79
CA GLN A 353 -4.87 -3.47 35.23
C GLN A 353 -5.69 -2.28 34.72
N TRP A 354 -6.62 -2.56 33.80
CA TRP A 354 -7.46 -1.56 33.13
C TRP A 354 -8.93 -1.90 33.32
N ALA A 355 -9.78 -0.88 33.43
CA ALA A 355 -11.20 -1.08 33.67
C ALA A 355 -11.83 -2.02 32.62
N PRO A 356 -12.78 -2.89 33.03
CA PRO A 356 -13.47 -3.78 32.10
C PRO A 356 -14.50 -3.03 31.24
N ASN A 357 -14.92 -1.84 31.67
CA ASN A 357 -15.93 -1.02 31.01
C ASN A 357 -15.44 0.42 30.86
N LEU A 358 -15.76 1.03 29.72
CA LEU A 358 -15.57 2.46 29.43
C LEU A 358 -16.74 3.24 30.05
N ARG A 359 -16.45 4.30 30.82
CA ARG A 359 -17.48 5.16 31.41
C ARG A 359 -18.01 6.12 30.35
N LEU A 360 -19.22 5.84 29.86
CA LEU A 360 -19.89 6.61 28.83
C LEU A 360 -21.39 6.51 29.05
N GLY A 361 -22.03 7.64 29.34
CA GLY A 361 -23.47 7.71 29.60
C GLY A 361 -24.28 7.49 28.32
N ARG A 362 -25.39 6.76 28.42
CA ARG A 362 -26.28 6.49 27.28
C ARG A 362 -26.87 7.79 26.74
N GLU A 363 -27.28 8.68 27.62
CA GLU A 363 -27.74 10.03 27.28
C GLU A 363 -26.73 10.82 26.43
N GLN A 364 -25.43 10.60 26.65
CA GLN A 364 -24.36 11.27 25.90
C GLN A 364 -24.27 10.71 24.48
N VAL A 365 -24.51 9.41 24.31
CA VAL A 365 -24.53 8.76 22.99
C VAL A 365 -25.81 9.11 22.24
N ASP A 366 -26.96 9.07 22.92
CA ASP A 366 -28.26 9.45 22.35
C ASP A 366 -28.27 10.94 21.96
N GLY A 367 -27.64 11.81 22.74
CA GLY A 367 -27.45 13.23 22.40
C GLY A 367 -26.62 13.43 21.13
N LEU A 368 -25.53 12.68 20.94
CA LEU A 368 -24.74 12.73 19.70
C LEU A 368 -25.54 12.25 18.49
N LEU A 369 -26.27 11.15 18.64
CA LEU A 369 -27.09 10.57 17.58
C LEU A 369 -28.26 11.49 17.20
N GLY A 370 -28.82 12.22 18.16
CA GLY A 370 -29.83 13.26 17.92
C GLY A 370 -29.30 14.42 17.07
N LEU A 371 -27.99 14.71 17.15
CA LEU A 371 -27.34 15.71 16.32
C LEU A 371 -26.97 15.15 14.94
N SER A 372 -26.35 13.97 14.87
CA SER A 372 -26.00 13.31 13.61
C SER A 372 -25.93 11.79 13.77
N GLU A 373 -26.56 11.07 12.84
CA GLU A 373 -26.47 9.60 12.76
C GLU A 373 -25.07 9.12 12.36
N SER A 374 -24.26 10.01 11.77
CA SER A 374 -22.87 9.78 11.39
C SER A 374 -21.88 10.07 12.52
N ALA A 375 -22.33 10.10 13.78
CA ALA A 375 -21.47 10.33 14.94
C ALA A 375 -20.64 9.09 15.35
N TYR A 376 -19.50 9.32 15.98
CA TYR A 376 -18.57 8.28 16.43
C TYR A 376 -18.15 8.49 17.89
N CYS A 377 -17.59 7.44 18.49
CA CYS A 377 -16.89 7.48 19.76
C CYS A 377 -15.42 7.09 19.52
N LEU A 378 -14.51 7.88 20.09
CA LEU A 378 -13.07 7.63 20.09
C LEU A 378 -12.69 7.12 21.48
N PHE A 379 -12.27 5.87 21.61
CA PHE A 379 -11.77 5.35 22.87
C PHE A 379 -10.24 5.37 22.91
N LEU A 380 -9.69 6.08 23.90
CA LEU A 380 -8.26 6.15 24.18
C LEU A 380 -7.91 5.00 25.12
N VAL A 381 -7.06 4.09 24.65
CA VAL A 381 -6.78 2.82 25.32
C VAL A 381 -5.28 2.54 25.41
N PRO A 382 -4.84 1.71 26.36
CA PRO A 382 -3.46 1.27 26.46
C PRO A 382 -3.05 0.32 25.33
N PRO A 383 -1.75 0.24 25.02
CA PRO A 383 -1.23 -0.57 23.93
C PRO A 383 -1.30 -2.07 24.22
N SER A 384 -1.40 -2.46 25.49
CA SER A 384 -1.53 -3.86 25.93
C SER A 384 -2.84 -4.53 25.51
N LEU A 385 -3.88 -3.74 25.18
CA LEU A 385 -5.13 -4.25 24.64
C LEU A 385 -5.07 -4.32 23.12
N ARG A 386 -4.66 -3.21 22.51
CA ARG A 386 -4.40 -3.04 21.08
C ARG A 386 -3.60 -1.75 20.92
N ALA A 387 -2.55 -1.75 20.12
CA ALA A 387 -1.67 -0.59 19.93
C ALA A 387 -2.27 0.51 19.02
N GLU A 388 -3.58 0.75 19.16
CA GLU A 388 -4.40 1.62 18.34
C GLU A 388 -5.52 2.26 19.18
N CYS A 389 -5.90 3.49 18.84
CA CYS A 389 -7.10 4.14 19.34
C CYS A 389 -8.34 3.52 18.69
N TRP A 390 -9.46 3.45 19.42
CA TRP A 390 -10.64 2.73 18.94
C TRP A 390 -11.71 3.71 18.46
N MET A 391 -11.96 3.72 17.16
CA MET A 391 -13.09 4.43 16.55
C MET A 391 -14.28 3.48 16.39
N VAL A 392 -15.41 3.84 16.99
CA VAL A 392 -16.67 3.08 16.91
C VAL A 392 -17.83 4.01 16.55
N PRO A 393 -18.67 3.69 15.55
CA PRO A 393 -19.90 4.44 15.29
C PRO A 393 -20.79 4.53 16.54
N ALA A 394 -21.30 5.71 16.86
CA ALA A 394 -22.12 5.95 18.05
C ALA A 394 -23.37 5.05 18.10
N ARG A 395 -23.96 4.74 16.95
CA ARG A 395 -25.08 3.78 16.82
C ARG A 395 -24.72 2.37 17.30
N LEU A 396 -23.48 1.92 17.03
CA LEU A 396 -23.00 0.62 17.48
C LEU A 396 -22.70 0.65 18.97
N VAL A 397 -22.15 1.76 19.48
CA VAL A 397 -21.98 1.97 20.92
C VAL A 397 -23.33 1.90 21.64
N ARG A 398 -24.36 2.60 21.15
CA ARG A 398 -25.73 2.53 21.68
C ARG A 398 -26.27 1.10 21.65
N GLY A 399 -26.08 0.36 20.56
CA GLY A 399 -26.50 -1.04 20.46
C GLY A 399 -25.77 -1.96 21.46
N LEU A 400 -24.46 -1.75 21.67
CA LEU A 400 -23.70 -2.47 22.70
C LEU A 400 -24.22 -2.14 24.11
N MET A 401 -24.57 -0.88 24.37
CA MET A 401 -25.16 -0.45 25.65
C MET A 401 -26.51 -1.09 25.94
N GLU A 402 -27.34 -1.22 24.92
CA GLU A 402 -28.63 -1.90 25.02
C GLU A 402 -28.48 -3.40 25.24
N ALA A 403 -27.59 -4.06 24.50
CA ALA A 403 -27.36 -5.50 24.62
C ALA A 403 -26.89 -5.91 26.02
N GLN A 404 -26.14 -5.04 26.72
CA GLN A 404 -25.69 -5.27 28.10
C GLN A 404 -26.61 -4.67 29.18
N GLY A 405 -27.69 -3.96 28.79
CA GLY A 405 -28.59 -3.29 29.74
C GLY A 405 -27.96 -2.16 30.56
N SER A 406 -26.92 -1.49 30.04
CA SER A 406 -26.16 -0.45 30.76
C SER A 406 -26.57 0.96 30.33
N LEU A 407 -26.72 1.85 31.30
CA LEU A 407 -27.02 3.27 31.08
C LEU A 407 -25.78 4.18 31.21
N SER A 408 -24.67 3.68 31.74
CA SER A 408 -23.54 4.51 32.17
C SER A 408 -22.17 4.03 31.69
N SER A 409 -22.11 2.89 31.00
CA SER A 409 -20.84 2.32 30.55
C SER A 409 -20.99 1.44 29.32
N VAL A 410 -19.88 1.20 28.62
CA VAL A 410 -19.74 0.32 27.45
C VAL A 410 -18.72 -0.76 27.77
N SER A 411 -19.04 -2.04 27.52
CA SER A 411 -18.08 -3.13 27.65
C SER A 411 -16.83 -2.89 26.80
N ARG A 412 -15.64 -2.95 27.42
CA ARG A 412 -14.35 -2.82 26.73
C ARG A 412 -14.20 -3.88 25.65
N GLU A 413 -14.54 -5.12 25.96
CA GLU A 413 -14.44 -6.24 25.02
C GLU A 413 -15.40 -6.07 23.84
N GLY A 414 -16.64 -5.63 24.12
CA GLY A 414 -17.62 -5.31 23.09
C GLY A 414 -17.13 -4.21 22.15
N ALA A 415 -16.63 -3.10 22.71
CA ALA A 415 -16.07 -1.99 21.95
C ALA A 415 -14.86 -2.42 21.11
N GLN A 416 -13.95 -3.21 21.68
CA GLN A 416 -12.74 -3.69 20.99
C GLN A 416 -13.06 -4.52 19.74
N ARG A 417 -14.11 -5.36 19.79
CA ARG A 417 -14.50 -6.25 18.68
C ARG A 417 -15.05 -5.49 17.47
N VAL A 418 -15.68 -4.33 17.69
CA VAL A 418 -16.30 -3.52 16.63
C VAL A 418 -15.48 -2.29 16.26
N ALA A 419 -14.37 -2.05 16.96
CA ALA A 419 -13.52 -0.89 16.75
C ALA A 419 -12.68 -0.99 15.48
N ARG A 420 -12.67 0.10 14.74
CA ARG A 420 -11.65 0.41 13.74
C ARG A 420 -10.55 1.25 14.38
N SER A 421 -9.35 1.23 13.78
CA SER A 421 -8.31 2.16 14.22
C SER A 421 -8.66 3.59 13.83
N LEU A 422 -8.15 4.57 14.56
CA LEU A 422 -8.27 5.98 14.20
C LEU A 422 -7.67 6.23 12.82
N ALA A 423 -6.53 5.61 12.50
CA ALA A 423 -5.89 5.74 11.19
C ALA A 423 -6.78 5.23 10.05
N GLN A 424 -7.41 4.07 10.22
CA GLN A 424 -8.34 3.51 9.22
C GLN A 424 -9.56 4.39 9.03
N TRP A 425 -10.14 4.88 10.14
CA TRP A 425 -11.28 5.78 10.09
C TRP A 425 -10.91 7.11 9.41
N MET A 426 -9.78 7.72 9.76
CA MET A 426 -9.33 8.98 9.14
C MET A 426 -9.11 8.83 7.64
N THR A 427 -8.38 7.80 7.20
CA THR A 427 -8.05 7.61 5.79
C THR A 427 -9.26 7.18 4.96
N TYR A 428 -9.98 6.15 5.41
CA TYR A 428 -11.02 5.54 4.58
C TYR A 428 -12.40 6.10 4.85
N ASP A 429 -12.78 6.39 6.10
CA ASP A 429 -14.14 6.83 6.41
C ASP A 429 -14.29 8.35 6.34
N LEU A 430 -13.38 9.12 6.94
CA LEU A 430 -13.41 10.59 6.96
C LEU A 430 -12.92 11.16 5.63
N LEU A 431 -11.62 11.03 5.32
CA LEU A 431 -11.04 11.54 4.07
C LEU A 431 -11.68 10.90 2.84
N GLY A 432 -12.15 9.65 2.95
CA GLY A 432 -12.85 8.97 1.88
C GLY A 432 -14.28 9.43 1.62
N LEU A 433 -14.82 10.39 2.39
CA LEU A 433 -16.19 10.91 2.27
C LEU A 433 -17.29 9.84 2.45
N TRP A 434 -16.98 8.73 3.13
CA TRP A 434 -17.96 7.71 3.51
C TRP A 434 -18.68 8.04 4.83
N SER A 435 -18.13 8.97 5.60
CA SER A 435 -18.71 9.48 6.84
C SER A 435 -18.86 11.01 6.79
N GLY A 436 -19.72 11.53 7.67
CA GLY A 436 -19.95 12.96 7.84
C GLY A 436 -21.30 13.43 7.31
N ASP A 437 -21.73 14.53 7.90
CA ASP A 437 -23.02 15.17 7.71
C ASP A 437 -22.81 16.49 6.97
N ASP A 438 -23.59 16.72 5.94
CA ASP A 438 -23.56 17.95 5.13
C ASP A 438 -24.70 18.91 5.48
N ARG A 439 -25.55 18.57 6.46
CA ARG A 439 -26.65 19.44 6.90
C ARG A 439 -26.10 20.75 7.47
N PRO A 440 -26.60 21.92 7.01
CA PRO A 440 -26.15 23.22 7.51
C PRO A 440 -26.20 23.36 9.03
N ALA A 441 -27.27 22.86 9.66
CA ALA A 441 -27.45 22.90 11.11
C ALA A 441 -26.33 22.17 11.89
N VAL A 442 -25.73 21.12 11.32
CA VAL A 442 -24.59 20.43 11.94
C VAL A 442 -23.32 21.24 11.70
N LEU A 443 -23.10 21.72 10.48
CA LEU A 443 -21.92 22.52 10.11
C LEU A 443 -21.82 23.86 10.86
N GLU A 444 -22.95 24.51 11.15
CA GLU A 444 -23.00 25.77 11.90
C GLU A 444 -22.48 25.63 13.34
N ARG A 445 -22.51 24.42 13.92
CA ARG A 445 -21.92 24.15 15.25
C ARG A 445 -20.39 24.27 15.26
N ALA A 446 -19.74 24.26 14.10
CA ALA A 446 -18.32 24.56 13.95
C ALA A 446 -18.02 26.06 13.92
N GLY A 447 -19.00 26.95 14.11
CA GLY A 447 -18.79 28.40 14.22
C GLY A 447 -18.02 28.79 15.49
N GLU A 448 -17.30 29.91 15.46
CA GLU A 448 -16.49 30.39 16.59
C GLU A 448 -17.34 30.79 17.81
N ASN A 449 -18.59 31.20 17.59
CA ASN A 449 -19.52 31.67 18.62
C ASN A 449 -20.75 30.75 18.79
N ALA A 450 -20.66 29.48 18.37
CA ALA A 450 -21.77 28.55 18.53
C ALA A 450 -21.96 28.19 20.02
N GLU A 451 -23.01 28.73 20.65
CA GLU A 451 -23.38 28.33 22.00
C GLU A 451 -23.65 26.82 22.06
N GLY A 452 -23.01 26.13 23.01
CA GLY A 452 -23.08 24.68 23.12
C GLY A 452 -22.36 23.92 22.00
N GLY A 453 -21.39 24.55 21.33
CA GLY A 453 -20.48 23.90 20.37
C GLY A 453 -19.52 22.87 21.01
N PRO A 454 -18.84 22.06 20.18
CA PRO A 454 -17.92 21.01 20.63
C PRO A 454 -16.70 21.59 21.38
N ASP A 455 -16.06 20.77 22.21
CA ASP A 455 -14.82 21.14 22.92
C ASP A 455 -13.66 21.38 21.95
N PHE A 456 -13.61 20.64 20.85
CA PHE A 456 -12.60 20.82 19.79
C PHE A 456 -13.26 20.84 18.42
N VAL A 457 -12.84 21.79 17.58
CA VAL A 457 -13.15 21.82 16.15
C VAL A 457 -11.87 21.55 15.39
N VAL A 458 -11.85 20.46 14.62
CA VAL A 458 -10.72 20.01 13.79
C VAL A 458 -11.10 20.25 12.33
N GLU A 459 -10.47 21.22 11.69
CA GLU A 459 -10.69 21.56 10.30
C GLU A 459 -9.63 20.89 9.43
N ILE A 460 -10.08 20.06 8.50
CA ILE A 460 -9.23 19.39 7.52
C ILE A 460 -9.60 19.92 6.14
N SER A 461 -8.63 20.45 5.42
CA SER A 461 -8.81 20.86 4.03
C SER A 461 -8.01 19.98 3.09
N VAL A 462 -8.66 19.51 2.04
CA VAL A 462 -8.08 18.66 1.01
C VAL A 462 -8.37 19.29 -0.34
N ARG A 463 -7.32 19.70 -1.06
CA ARG A 463 -7.46 20.17 -2.44
C ARG A 463 -6.73 19.25 -3.39
N LYS A 464 -7.39 18.82 -4.45
CA LYS A 464 -6.78 18.04 -5.52
C LYS A 464 -6.84 18.87 -6.80
N GLY A 465 -5.68 19.37 -7.22
CA GLY A 465 -5.53 20.07 -8.50
C GLY A 465 -5.49 19.06 -9.64
N GLY A 466 -6.28 19.27 -10.68
CA GLY A 466 -6.29 18.43 -11.87
C GLY A 466 -5.20 18.80 -12.86
N LYS A 467 -4.76 17.77 -13.57
CA LYS A 467 -4.15 17.87 -14.88
C LYS A 467 -5.06 17.20 -15.88
#